data_AF-A0A4P9ZZF3-F1
#
_entry.id   AF-A0A4P9ZZF3-F1
#
_cell.length_a   1.000
_cell.length_b   1.000
_cell.length_c   1.000
_cell.angle_alpha   90.00
_cell.angle_beta   90.00
_cell.angle_gamma   90.00
#
_symmetry.space_group_name_H-M   'P 1'
#
loop_
_entity.id
_entity.type
_entity.pdbx_description
1 polymer ?
#
loop_
_entity_poly.entity_id
_entity_poly.type
_entity_poly.pdbx_seq_one_letter_code
_entity_poly.pdbx_strand_id
1 'polypeptide(L)'
;MGAVLSLFRGSGDTDYEQVLADLDEKIHRAQTNLAEIKLREKKWVVVFLIYSMFGYAVYAMVFYAYLNQPHEPLQTWLYQFAPIPLGPLVIFYSRRLIQLWYRRRQASQEAYIVSLKEKQRTKVEELKKKTAYYSTRNLLERYDLPPTSPRNPSSPPASGLGPQAGGPMNRPVNSVSFPPRGPPGSFAGPHLPPNSASPMSRPWYDKLVDKIVGDEGPETKYALICRNCFAHNGLALPEEIQSIQYVCPKCGFFNGKKGAL
;
A
#
# COMPACT_ATOMS: atom_id res chain seq x y z
N MET A 1 -28.61 35.77 5.06
CA MET A 1 -28.18 36.01 6.45
C MET A 1 -27.34 34.81 6.92
N GLY A 2 -26.02 34.83 6.75
CA GLY A 2 -25.17 33.66 7.06
C GLY A 2 -23.73 33.98 7.49
N ALA A 3 -23.43 35.25 7.83
CA ALA A 3 -22.06 35.74 8.01
C ALA A 3 -21.65 35.98 9.49
N VAL A 4 -22.44 35.56 10.47
CA VAL A 4 -22.21 35.92 11.90
C VAL A 4 -21.75 34.77 12.80
N LEU A 5 -21.52 33.57 12.26
CA LEU A 5 -21.03 32.42 13.06
C LEU A 5 -19.51 32.20 13.00
N SER A 6 -18.75 33.00 12.24
CA SER A 6 -17.29 32.82 12.12
C SER A 6 -16.48 33.45 13.26
N LEU A 7 -17.09 34.32 14.08
CA LEU A 7 -16.41 35.02 15.18
C LEU A 7 -16.37 34.23 16.49
N PHE A 8 -17.11 33.11 16.57
CA PHE A 8 -17.06 32.15 17.69
C PHE A 8 -16.31 30.86 17.33
N ARG A 9 -15.58 30.82 16.21
CA ARG A 9 -14.60 29.75 15.98
C ARG A 9 -13.40 30.04 16.87
N GLY A 10 -13.41 29.46 18.06
CA GLY A 10 -12.40 29.69 19.10
C GLY A 10 -10.99 29.49 18.53
N SER A 11 -10.09 30.44 18.82
CA SER A 11 -8.69 30.44 18.39
C SER A 11 -7.97 29.10 18.63
N GLY A 12 -8.35 28.37 19.69
CA GLY A 12 -7.79 27.06 19.99
C GLY A 12 -8.07 26.00 18.92
N ASP A 13 -9.20 26.05 18.21
CA ASP A 13 -9.56 25.03 17.20
C ASP A 13 -8.64 25.15 15.97
N THR A 14 -8.35 26.38 15.54
CA THR A 14 -7.37 26.67 14.48
C THR A 14 -5.94 26.31 14.89
N ASP A 15 -5.60 26.44 16.18
CA ASP A 15 -4.29 26.02 16.68
C ASP A 15 -4.11 24.49 16.61
N TYR A 16 -5.15 23.71 16.92
CA TYR A 16 -5.10 22.25 16.80
C TYR A 16 -5.03 21.80 15.33
N GLU A 17 -5.80 22.41 14.44
CA GLU A 17 -5.74 22.14 13.00
C GLU A 17 -4.32 22.36 12.45
N GLN A 18 -3.67 23.48 12.83
CA GLN A 18 -2.30 23.78 12.41
C GLN A 18 -1.29 22.78 12.99
N VAL A 19 -1.39 22.43 14.27
CA VAL A 19 -0.48 21.45 14.90
C VAL A 19 -0.64 20.06 14.30
N LEU A 20 -1.87 19.64 14.01
CA LEU A 20 -2.16 18.35 13.37
C LEU A 20 -1.64 18.32 11.92
N ALA A 21 -1.82 19.40 11.17
CA ALA A 21 -1.29 19.54 9.81
C ALA A 21 0.25 19.51 9.80
N ASP A 22 0.91 20.21 10.74
CA ASP A 22 2.37 20.18 10.89
C ASP A 22 2.89 18.77 11.25
N LEU A 23 2.19 18.05 12.13
CA LEU A 23 2.54 16.66 12.47
C LEU A 23 2.36 15.72 11.27
N ASP A 24 1.29 15.88 10.50
CA ASP A 24 1.04 15.08 9.30
C ASP A 24 2.11 15.31 8.23
N GLU A 25 2.47 16.58 7.99
CA GLU A 25 3.55 16.96 7.08
C GLU A 25 4.91 16.38 7.53
N LYS A 26 5.21 16.41 8.84
CA LYS A 26 6.42 15.80 9.39
C LYS A 26 6.43 14.28 9.22
N ILE A 27 5.29 13.62 9.43
CA ILE A 27 5.15 12.17 9.20
C ILE A 27 5.38 11.85 7.73
N HIS A 28 4.74 12.59 6.83
CA HIS A 28 4.87 12.40 5.39
C HIS A 28 6.33 12.58 4.94
N ARG A 29 6.99 13.68 5.35
CA ARG A 29 8.43 13.91 5.07
C ARG A 29 9.33 12.80 5.63
N ALA A 30 9.05 12.32 6.85
CA ALA A 30 9.83 11.24 7.43
C ALA A 30 9.64 9.92 6.65
N GLN A 31 8.42 9.63 6.18
CA GLN A 31 8.12 8.47 5.34
C GLN A 31 8.79 8.55 3.97
N THR A 32 8.77 9.71 3.31
CA THR A 32 9.46 9.91 2.02
C THR A 32 10.97 9.73 2.18
N ASN A 33 11.55 10.30 3.23
CA ASN A 33 12.98 10.15 3.53
C ASN A 33 13.36 8.69 3.81
N LEU A 34 12.53 7.94 4.55
CA LEU A 34 12.74 6.52 4.78
C LEU A 34 12.72 5.73 3.47
N ALA A 35 11.75 5.99 2.59
CA ALA A 35 11.64 5.35 1.29
C ALA A 35 12.86 5.65 0.41
N GLU A 36 13.31 6.90 0.38
CA GLU A 36 14.51 7.31 -0.35
C GLU A 36 15.79 6.63 0.20
N ILE A 37 15.93 6.51 1.53
CA ILE A 37 17.03 5.79 2.16
C ILE A 37 17.01 4.30 1.77
N LYS A 38 15.85 3.64 1.79
CA LYS A 38 15.69 2.23 1.37
C LYS A 38 16.04 2.04 -0.10
N LEU A 39 15.65 2.98 -0.96
CA LEU A 39 15.99 2.96 -2.38
C LEU A 39 17.51 3.13 -2.58
N ARG A 40 18.13 4.09 -1.88
CA ARG A 40 19.58 4.32 -1.94
C ARG A 40 20.35 3.09 -1.48
N GLU A 41 19.98 2.47 -0.37
CA GLU A 41 20.63 1.26 0.13
C GLU A 41 20.70 0.17 -0.96
N LYS A 42 19.56 -0.16 -1.59
CA LYS A 42 19.50 -1.17 -2.65
C LYS A 42 20.40 -0.80 -3.83
N LYS A 43 20.36 0.45 -4.27
CA LYS A 43 21.18 0.95 -5.38
C LYS A 43 22.68 0.86 -5.07
N TRP A 44 23.11 1.34 -3.91
CA TRP A 44 24.52 1.31 -3.50
C TRP A 44 25.06 -0.10 -3.37
N VAL A 45 24.28 -1.05 -2.83
CA VAL A 45 24.70 -2.46 -2.74
C VAL A 45 24.88 -3.07 -4.13
N VAL A 46 23.92 -2.87 -5.04
CA VAL A 46 24.01 -3.41 -6.41
C VAL A 46 25.18 -2.79 -7.16
N VAL A 47 25.32 -1.46 -7.11
CA VAL A 47 26.44 -0.72 -7.71
C VAL A 47 27.76 -1.26 -7.16
N PHE A 48 27.93 -1.32 -5.84
CA PHE A 48 29.15 -1.83 -5.22
C PHE A 48 29.51 -3.25 -5.67
N LEU A 49 28.53 -4.16 -5.78
CA LEU A 49 28.77 -5.52 -6.28
C LEU A 49 29.21 -5.54 -7.74
N ILE A 50 28.60 -4.74 -8.60
CA ILE A 50 28.98 -4.64 -10.02
C ILE A 50 30.41 -4.11 -10.16
N TYR A 51 30.73 -3.00 -9.49
CA TYR A 51 32.07 -2.39 -9.56
C TYR A 51 33.14 -3.29 -8.94
N SER A 52 32.84 -3.98 -7.83
CA SER A 52 33.79 -4.92 -7.21
C SER A 52 34.01 -6.17 -8.06
N MET A 53 32.97 -6.71 -8.72
CA MET A 53 33.09 -7.79 -9.69
C MET A 53 33.96 -7.38 -10.88
N PHE A 54 33.70 -6.20 -11.46
CA PHE A 54 34.47 -5.68 -12.58
C PHE A 54 35.95 -5.45 -12.20
N GLY A 55 36.20 -4.81 -11.05
CA GLY A 55 37.55 -4.60 -10.53
C GLY A 55 38.28 -5.91 -10.27
N TYR A 56 37.60 -6.91 -9.71
CA TYR A 56 38.18 -8.24 -9.48
C TYR A 56 38.47 -8.99 -10.79
N ALA A 57 37.61 -8.85 -11.81
CA ALA A 57 37.85 -9.42 -13.13
C ALA A 57 39.07 -8.80 -13.83
N VAL A 58 39.25 -7.47 -13.73
CA VAL A 58 40.44 -6.78 -14.23
C VAL A 58 41.69 -7.23 -13.46
N TYR A 59 41.61 -7.33 -12.13
CA TYR A 59 42.69 -7.85 -11.30
C TYR A 59 43.09 -9.27 -11.74
N ALA A 60 42.11 -10.17 -11.92
CA ALA A 60 42.36 -11.54 -12.36
C ALA A 60 42.98 -11.57 -13.78
N MET A 61 42.49 -10.74 -14.71
CA MET A 61 43.05 -10.64 -16.07
C MET A 61 44.53 -10.23 -16.04
N VAL A 62 44.87 -9.18 -15.28
CA VAL A 62 46.26 -8.72 -15.13
C VAL A 62 47.12 -9.79 -14.45
N PHE A 63 46.59 -10.45 -13.43
CA PHE A 63 47.26 -11.53 -12.72
C PHE A 63 47.64 -12.68 -13.66
N TYR A 64 46.70 -13.14 -14.48
CA TYR A 64 46.95 -14.20 -15.46
C TYR A 64 47.90 -13.76 -16.58
N ALA A 65 47.81 -12.52 -17.05
CA ALA A 65 48.59 -12.04 -18.18
C ALA A 65 50.05 -11.68 -17.82
N TYR A 66 50.31 -11.14 -16.63
CA TYR A 66 51.61 -10.55 -16.29
C TYR A 66 52.27 -11.14 -15.05
N LEU A 67 51.50 -11.57 -14.06
CA LEU A 67 52.06 -11.97 -12.77
C LEU A 67 52.35 -13.47 -12.69
N ASN A 68 51.70 -14.32 -13.49
CA ASN A 68 51.88 -15.78 -13.43
C ASN A 68 53.23 -16.28 -14.02
N GLN A 69 54.36 -15.87 -13.44
CA GLN A 69 55.68 -16.40 -13.75
C GLN A 69 55.97 -17.63 -12.87
N PRO A 70 56.43 -18.76 -13.46
CA PRO A 70 56.42 -20.07 -12.79
C PRO A 70 57.58 -20.32 -11.79
N HIS A 71 58.56 -19.44 -11.66
CA HIS A 71 59.81 -19.73 -10.91
C HIS A 71 60.17 -18.68 -9.86
N GLU A 72 59.38 -18.60 -8.80
CA GLU A 72 59.58 -17.66 -7.70
C GLU A 72 59.58 -18.40 -6.33
N PRO A 73 60.38 -17.96 -5.34
CA PRO A 73 60.39 -18.55 -4.00
C PRO A 73 59.02 -18.48 -3.31
N LEU A 74 58.78 -19.37 -2.32
CA LEU A 74 57.48 -19.50 -1.63
C LEU A 74 56.92 -18.17 -1.07
N GLN A 75 57.80 -17.28 -0.63
CA GLN A 75 57.42 -16.00 -0.05
C GLN A 75 56.83 -15.03 -1.09
N THR A 76 57.44 -14.89 -2.28
CA THR A 76 56.92 -14.06 -3.36
C THR A 76 55.63 -14.65 -3.95
N TRP A 77 55.54 -15.99 -4.00
CA TRP A 77 54.30 -16.70 -4.32
C TRP A 77 53.16 -16.36 -3.33
N LEU A 78 53.41 -16.37 -2.02
CA LEU A 78 52.37 -16.06 -1.02
C LEU A 78 51.81 -14.65 -1.16
N TYR A 79 52.68 -13.64 -1.34
CA TYR A 79 52.25 -12.25 -1.53
C TYR A 79 51.46 -12.04 -2.82
N GLN A 80 51.82 -12.78 -3.86
CA GLN A 80 51.16 -12.70 -5.15
C GLN A 80 49.76 -13.34 -5.11
N PHE A 81 49.59 -14.47 -4.42
CA PHE A 81 48.28 -15.11 -4.27
C PHE A 81 47.42 -14.49 -3.15
N ALA A 82 48.01 -13.74 -2.20
CA ALA A 82 47.30 -13.12 -1.08
C ALA A 82 46.07 -12.25 -1.44
N PRO A 83 46.06 -11.45 -2.53
CA PRO A 83 44.91 -10.61 -2.86
C PRO A 83 43.70 -11.42 -3.36
N ILE A 84 43.89 -12.68 -3.79
CA ILE A 84 42.83 -13.56 -4.29
C ILE A 84 41.83 -13.93 -3.17
N PRO A 85 42.24 -14.47 -2.00
CA PRO A 85 41.31 -14.68 -0.89
C PRO A 85 40.97 -13.37 -0.15
N LEU A 86 41.88 -12.38 -0.15
CA LEU A 86 41.65 -11.13 0.56
C LEU A 86 40.55 -10.27 -0.10
N GLY A 87 40.47 -10.24 -1.43
CA GLY A 87 39.48 -9.46 -2.17
C GLY A 87 38.03 -9.80 -1.80
N PRO A 88 37.59 -11.07 -1.95
CA PRO A 88 36.26 -11.52 -1.56
C PRO A 88 35.95 -11.28 -0.08
N LEU A 89 36.94 -11.45 0.82
CA LEU A 89 36.77 -11.14 2.24
C LEU A 89 36.47 -9.65 2.45
N VAL A 90 37.26 -8.75 1.85
CA VAL A 90 37.05 -7.30 1.95
C VAL A 90 35.69 -6.90 1.37
N ILE A 91 35.28 -7.46 0.23
CA ILE A 91 33.96 -7.22 -0.38
C ILE A 91 32.83 -7.70 0.55
N PHE A 92 32.99 -8.87 1.17
CA PHE A 92 32.01 -9.40 2.12
C PHE A 92 31.87 -8.53 3.37
N TYR A 93 33.00 -8.15 4.00
CA TYR A 93 32.99 -7.33 5.21
C TYR A 93 32.47 -5.92 4.94
N SER A 94 32.89 -5.28 3.84
CA SER A 94 32.39 -3.96 3.45
C SER A 94 30.88 -3.98 3.20
N ARG A 95 30.36 -4.98 2.47
CA ARG A 95 28.92 -5.17 2.29
C ARG A 95 28.20 -5.33 3.64
N ARG A 96 28.75 -6.14 4.54
CA ARG A 96 28.17 -6.36 5.88
C ARG A 96 28.12 -5.07 6.70
N LEU A 97 29.18 -4.26 6.67
CA LEU A 97 29.26 -2.98 7.36
C LEU A 97 28.23 -1.97 6.81
N ILE A 98 28.14 -1.86 5.49
CA ILE A 98 27.16 -0.97 4.82
C ILE A 98 25.74 -1.36 5.25
N GLN A 99 25.39 -2.65 5.17
CA GLN A 99 24.07 -3.14 5.57
C GLN A 99 23.77 -2.87 7.06
N LEU A 100 24.73 -3.08 7.95
CA LEU A 100 24.55 -2.81 9.38
C LEU A 100 24.34 -1.30 9.65
N TRP A 101 25.07 -0.45 8.95
CA TRP A 101 24.93 1.01 9.08
C TRP A 101 23.55 1.48 8.58
N TYR A 102 23.14 1.07 7.38
CA TYR A 102 21.82 1.43 6.83
C TYR A 102 20.67 0.88 7.68
N ARG A 103 20.80 -0.35 8.21
CA ARG A 103 19.82 -0.92 9.15
C ARG A 103 19.69 -0.08 10.42
N ARG A 104 20.82 0.32 11.03
CA ARG A 104 20.80 1.24 12.20
C ARG A 104 20.15 2.57 11.86
N ARG A 105 20.49 3.13 10.69
CA ARG A 105 19.92 4.40 10.22
C ARG A 105 18.41 4.29 10.01
N GLN A 106 17.92 3.23 9.37
CA GLN A 106 16.48 2.99 9.16
C GLN A 106 15.73 2.83 10.48
N ALA A 107 16.27 2.05 11.42
CA ALA A 107 15.66 1.87 12.74
C ALA A 107 15.45 3.21 13.48
N SER A 108 16.42 4.13 13.37
CA SER A 108 16.27 5.48 13.95
C SER A 108 15.13 6.30 13.32
N GLN A 109 14.95 6.18 12.00
CA GLN A 109 13.88 6.89 11.27
C GLN A 109 12.51 6.29 11.56
N GLU A 110 12.41 4.96 11.63
CA GLU A 110 11.17 4.27 11.98
C GLU A 110 10.75 4.62 13.42
N ALA A 111 11.68 4.65 14.37
CA ALA A 111 11.41 5.10 15.73
C ALA A 111 10.94 6.57 15.78
N TYR A 112 11.53 7.45 14.96
CA TYR A 112 11.12 8.85 14.86
C TYR A 112 9.67 8.97 14.33
N ILE A 113 9.31 8.23 13.29
CA ILE A 113 7.93 8.19 12.76
C ILE A 113 6.94 7.71 13.84
N VAL A 114 7.29 6.69 14.60
CA VAL A 114 6.45 6.18 15.70
C VAL A 114 6.21 7.30 16.73
N SER A 115 7.27 8.03 17.12
CA SER A 115 7.14 9.14 18.07
C SER A 115 6.26 10.29 17.56
N LEU A 116 6.29 10.59 16.24
CA LEU A 116 5.42 11.61 15.65
C LEU A 116 3.96 11.17 15.64
N LYS A 117 3.70 9.91 15.29
CA LYS A 117 2.34 9.32 15.33
C LYS A 117 1.78 9.29 16.75
N GLU A 118 2.62 9.05 17.74
CA GLU A 118 2.24 9.13 19.15
C GLU A 118 1.83 10.56 19.53
N LYS A 119 2.64 11.58 19.17
CA LYS A 119 2.28 13.00 19.37
C LYS A 119 0.97 13.38 18.68
N GLN A 120 0.73 12.86 17.47
CA GLN A 120 -0.53 13.08 16.77
C GLN A 120 -1.71 12.47 17.53
N ARG A 121 -1.59 11.23 18.01
CA ARG A 121 -2.63 10.56 18.81
C ARG A 121 -2.93 11.33 20.10
N THR A 122 -1.91 11.74 20.84
CA THR A 122 -2.11 12.48 22.10
C THR A 122 -2.80 13.82 21.87
N LYS A 123 -2.46 14.53 20.78
CA LYS A 123 -3.14 15.77 20.39
C LYS A 123 -4.60 15.56 19.99
N VAL A 124 -4.89 14.50 19.23
CA VAL A 124 -6.27 14.13 18.89
C VAL A 124 -7.07 13.75 20.15
N GLU A 125 -6.47 13.03 21.10
CA GLU A 125 -7.12 12.70 22.37
C GLU A 125 -7.39 13.95 23.23
N GLU A 126 -6.45 14.90 23.26
CA GLU A 126 -6.65 16.20 23.92
C GLU A 126 -7.83 16.96 23.31
N LEU A 127 -7.91 17.01 21.98
CA LEU A 127 -9.03 17.63 21.26
C LEU A 127 -10.35 16.93 21.58
N LYS A 128 -10.41 15.60 21.55
CA LYS A 128 -11.62 14.81 21.88
C LYS A 128 -12.09 15.03 23.32
N LYS A 129 -11.17 15.22 24.27
CA LYS A 129 -11.52 15.55 25.66
C LYS A 129 -12.13 16.95 25.75
N LYS A 130 -11.53 17.95 25.09
CA LYS A 130 -12.03 19.33 25.09
C LYS A 130 -13.39 19.49 24.40
N THR A 131 -13.63 18.77 23.30
CA THR A 131 -14.90 18.80 22.58
C THR A 131 -15.99 17.94 23.22
N ALA A 132 -15.74 17.41 24.42
CA ALA A 132 -16.61 16.46 25.12
C ALA A 132 -17.05 15.27 24.24
N TYR A 133 -16.26 14.92 23.21
CA TYR A 133 -16.58 13.89 22.22
C TYR A 133 -16.87 12.54 22.87
N TYR A 134 -16.04 12.13 23.83
CA TYR A 134 -16.25 10.86 24.54
C TYR A 134 -17.53 10.86 25.38
N SER A 135 -17.87 12.01 25.97
CA SER A 135 -19.09 12.14 26.79
C SER A 135 -20.34 12.03 25.92
N THR A 136 -20.38 12.78 24.81
CA THR A 136 -21.49 12.72 23.85
C THR A 136 -21.60 11.36 23.18
N ARG A 137 -20.48 10.75 22.76
CA ARG A 137 -20.49 9.42 22.13
C ARG A 137 -20.96 8.33 23.10
N ASN A 138 -20.51 8.36 24.36
CA ASN A 138 -20.93 7.39 25.40
C ASN A 138 -22.43 7.56 25.72
N LEU A 139 -22.92 8.80 25.79
CA LEU A 139 -24.35 9.06 25.95
C LEU A 139 -25.14 8.46 24.78
N LEU A 140 -24.72 8.74 23.54
CA LEU A 140 -25.38 8.23 22.34
C LEU A 140 -25.38 6.69 22.35
N GLU A 141 -24.24 6.05 22.60
CA GLU A 141 -24.11 4.60 22.64
C GLU A 141 -25.01 3.92 23.69
N ARG A 142 -25.30 4.58 24.82
CA ARG A 142 -26.23 4.05 25.83
C ARG A 142 -27.70 4.07 25.40
N TYR A 143 -28.10 4.99 24.53
CA TYR A 143 -29.49 5.20 24.13
C TYR A 143 -29.80 4.77 22.69
N ASP A 144 -28.78 4.63 21.84
CA ASP A 144 -28.89 4.25 20.43
C ASP A 144 -28.73 2.74 20.21
N LEU A 145 -28.38 1.97 21.26
CA LEU A 145 -28.55 0.52 21.26
C LEU A 145 -30.05 0.19 21.40
N PRO A 146 -30.70 -0.42 20.39
CA PRO A 146 -32.04 -0.96 20.60
C PRO A 146 -31.94 -2.00 21.74
N PRO A 147 -32.96 -2.14 22.60
CA PRO A 147 -32.99 -3.23 23.55
C PRO A 147 -32.97 -4.51 22.72
N THR A 148 -31.82 -5.18 22.67
CA THR A 148 -31.74 -6.55 22.22
C THR A 148 -32.67 -7.32 23.14
N SER A 149 -33.80 -7.72 22.57
CA SER A 149 -34.65 -8.78 23.12
C SER A 149 -33.75 -9.89 23.66
N PRO A 150 -33.97 -10.37 24.90
CA PRO A 150 -33.07 -11.31 25.53
C PRO A 150 -32.94 -12.54 24.63
N ARG A 151 -31.72 -12.77 24.14
CA ARG A 151 -31.36 -13.96 23.38
C ARG A 151 -31.45 -15.14 24.34
N ASN A 152 -32.57 -15.86 24.30
CA ASN A 152 -32.71 -17.17 24.93
C ASN A 152 -31.55 -18.08 24.47
N PRO A 153 -30.76 -18.66 25.39
CA PRO A 153 -29.76 -19.64 25.03
C PRO A 153 -30.42 -21.02 25.06
N SER A 154 -31.12 -21.39 23.98
CA SER A 154 -31.61 -22.76 23.82
C SER A 154 -31.91 -23.13 22.37
N SER A 155 -30.90 -23.61 21.66
CA SER A 155 -31.09 -24.56 20.54
C SER A 155 -29.79 -25.35 20.30
N PRO A 156 -29.80 -26.70 20.41
CA PRO A 156 -28.68 -27.58 20.08
C PRO A 156 -28.54 -27.80 18.55
N PRO A 157 -27.43 -28.39 18.07
CA PRO A 157 -27.11 -28.45 16.65
C PRO A 157 -27.88 -29.59 15.97
N ALA A 158 -28.44 -29.33 14.79
CA ALA A 158 -28.99 -30.37 13.94
C ALA A 158 -28.45 -30.21 12.51
N SER A 159 -27.49 -31.07 12.20
CA SER A 159 -27.07 -31.45 10.87
C SER A 159 -28.24 -32.07 10.10
N GLY A 160 -28.41 -31.75 8.81
CA GLY A 160 -29.39 -32.42 7.97
C GLY A 160 -29.38 -31.90 6.54
N LEU A 161 -29.11 -32.81 5.60
CA LEU A 161 -28.99 -32.60 4.17
C LEU A 161 -30.36 -32.46 3.45
N GLY A 162 -30.40 -31.70 2.36
CA GLY A 162 -31.08 -32.10 1.13
C GLY A 162 -32.55 -31.65 0.89
N PRO A 163 -33.03 -31.68 -0.38
CA PRO A 163 -33.75 -30.56 -1.00
C PRO A 163 -35.14 -30.91 -1.61
N GLN A 164 -36.02 -29.92 -1.83
CA GLN A 164 -36.67 -29.60 -3.14
C GLN A 164 -37.81 -28.58 -3.07
N ALA A 165 -38.04 -27.98 -4.24
CA ALA A 165 -38.91 -26.88 -4.65
C ALA A 165 -40.43 -27.13 -4.55
N GLY A 166 -41.22 -26.03 -4.61
CA GLY A 166 -42.62 -26.09 -5.04
C GLY A 166 -43.52 -24.88 -4.72
N GLY A 167 -43.50 -23.84 -5.58
CA GLY A 167 -44.69 -23.09 -6.02
C GLY A 167 -45.37 -22.03 -5.10
N PRO A 168 -46.11 -21.06 -5.68
CA PRO A 168 -46.35 -19.73 -5.09
C PRO A 168 -47.78 -19.47 -4.62
N MET A 169 -47.98 -18.49 -3.72
CA MET A 169 -49.30 -18.02 -3.29
C MET A 169 -49.42 -16.48 -3.29
N ASN A 170 -50.30 -15.99 -4.19
CA ASN A 170 -51.24 -14.85 -4.12
C ASN A 170 -51.36 -14.14 -2.74
N ARG A 171 -51.51 -12.82 -2.56
CA ARG A 171 -52.42 -11.78 -3.15
C ARG A 171 -52.26 -10.46 -2.27
N PRO A 172 -52.97 -9.31 -2.46
CA PRO A 172 -52.99 -8.33 -3.58
C PRO A 172 -53.02 -6.80 -3.17
N VAL A 173 -53.19 -5.91 -4.19
CA VAL A 173 -53.82 -4.54 -4.20
C VAL A 173 -52.91 -3.34 -3.79
N ASN A 174 -52.78 -2.17 -4.45
CA ASN A 174 -53.34 -1.58 -5.69
C ASN A 174 -52.37 -0.55 -6.32
N SER A 175 -52.57 -0.38 -7.63
CA SER A 175 -52.20 0.67 -8.59
C SER A 175 -52.14 2.13 -8.12
N VAL A 176 -51.21 2.93 -8.69
CA VAL A 176 -51.48 4.13 -9.54
C VAL A 176 -50.30 4.37 -10.52
N SER A 177 -50.65 4.82 -11.72
CA SER A 177 -49.94 5.09 -12.98
C SER A 177 -49.01 6.33 -13.07
N PHE A 178 -48.05 6.27 -14.02
CA PHE A 178 -47.15 7.30 -14.62
C PHE A 178 -47.92 8.44 -15.37
N PRO A 179 -47.33 9.56 -15.93
CA PRO A 179 -45.98 9.75 -16.55
C PRO A 179 -45.34 11.20 -16.42
N PRO A 180 -44.52 11.78 -17.35
CA PRO A 180 -43.05 11.89 -17.25
C PRO A 180 -42.42 13.31 -17.49
N ARG A 181 -41.06 13.38 -17.44
CA ARG A 181 -40.14 14.26 -18.24
C ARG A 181 -39.65 15.61 -17.65
N GLY A 182 -38.31 15.76 -17.55
CA GLY A 182 -37.59 17.04 -17.46
C GLY A 182 -36.05 16.89 -17.41
N PRO A 183 -35.24 17.66 -18.19
CA PRO A 183 -33.76 17.70 -18.13
C PRO A 183 -33.25 19.02 -17.49
N PRO A 184 -31.95 19.38 -17.60
CA PRO A 184 -30.78 18.89 -16.88
C PRO A 184 -30.24 19.92 -15.84
N GLY A 185 -29.58 19.47 -14.78
CA GLY A 185 -28.97 20.35 -13.77
C GLY A 185 -27.73 19.75 -13.15
N SER A 186 -26.56 20.09 -13.70
CA SER A 186 -25.25 19.61 -13.29
C SER A 186 -24.84 20.18 -11.92
N PHE A 187 -24.72 19.32 -10.92
CA PHE A 187 -23.88 19.59 -9.75
C PHE A 187 -22.47 19.08 -10.04
N ALA A 188 -21.56 20.02 -10.30
CA ALA A 188 -20.14 19.77 -10.41
C ALA A 188 -19.55 19.57 -9.01
N GLY A 189 -19.19 18.34 -8.67
CA GLY A 189 -18.15 18.06 -7.66
C GLY A 189 -16.80 17.94 -8.36
N PRO A 190 -15.65 18.14 -7.69
CA PRO A 190 -14.35 18.06 -8.35
C PRO A 190 -14.06 16.62 -8.78
N HIS A 191 -14.22 16.37 -10.07
CA HIS A 191 -13.76 15.15 -10.71
C HIS A 191 -12.23 15.24 -10.83
N LEU A 192 -11.49 14.49 -10.01
CA LEU A 192 -10.10 14.21 -10.35
C LEU A 192 -10.07 13.53 -11.72
N PRO A 193 -9.23 13.97 -12.67
CA PRO A 193 -9.12 13.31 -13.95
C PRO A 193 -8.65 11.86 -13.75
N PRO A 194 -9.20 10.88 -14.50
CA PRO A 194 -8.64 9.55 -14.52
C PRO A 194 -7.23 9.67 -15.10
N ASN A 195 -6.25 9.21 -14.32
CA ASN A 195 -4.85 9.18 -14.71
C ASN A 195 -4.71 8.23 -15.90
N SER A 196 -4.86 8.76 -17.12
CA SER A 196 -4.47 8.10 -18.35
C SER A 196 -2.95 8.02 -18.35
N ALA A 197 -2.43 6.97 -17.72
CA ALA A 197 -1.03 6.60 -17.79
C ALA A 197 -0.70 6.31 -19.27
N SER A 198 -0.27 7.35 -19.97
CA SER A 198 0.41 7.21 -21.26
C SER A 198 1.67 6.38 -21.00
N PRO A 199 2.06 5.45 -21.90
CA PRO A 199 3.22 4.62 -21.71
C PRO A 199 4.48 5.47 -21.92
N MET A 200 4.90 6.17 -20.86
CA MET A 200 6.22 6.77 -20.79
C MET A 200 7.21 5.62 -20.90
N SER A 201 8.10 5.65 -21.89
CA SER A 201 9.07 4.60 -22.18
C SER A 201 9.88 4.29 -20.91
N ARG A 202 9.49 3.24 -20.20
CA ARG A 202 10.14 2.83 -18.96
C ARG A 202 11.56 2.36 -19.28
N PRO A 203 12.58 2.87 -18.58
CA PRO A 203 13.94 2.40 -18.71
C PRO A 203 14.05 0.88 -18.48
N TRP A 204 14.93 0.21 -19.22
CA TRP A 204 15.09 -1.24 -19.18
C TRP A 204 15.40 -1.81 -17.78
N TYR A 205 15.94 -1.00 -16.87
CA TYR A 205 16.26 -1.42 -15.51
C TYR A 205 15.01 -1.62 -14.63
N ASP A 206 13.90 -0.94 -14.90
CA ASP A 206 12.64 -1.13 -14.16
C ASP A 206 12.13 -2.56 -14.36
N LYS A 207 12.29 -3.13 -15.57
CA LYS A 207 11.93 -4.53 -15.88
C LYS A 207 12.79 -5.54 -15.11
N LEU A 208 14.05 -5.20 -14.82
CA LEU A 208 14.93 -6.05 -14.03
C LEU A 208 14.57 -6.00 -12.54
N VAL A 209 14.18 -4.83 -12.04
CA VAL A 209 13.71 -4.64 -10.67
C VAL A 209 12.43 -5.44 -10.44
N ASP A 210 11.45 -5.33 -11.35
CA ASP A 210 10.17 -6.06 -11.24
C ASP A 210 10.40 -7.59 -11.23
N LYS A 211 11.32 -8.09 -12.07
CA LYS A 211 11.68 -9.52 -12.14
C LYS A 211 12.44 -10.04 -10.91
N ILE A 212 13.16 -9.18 -10.19
CA ILE A 212 13.88 -9.54 -8.95
C ILE A 212 12.97 -9.40 -7.72
N VAL A 213 12.03 -8.45 -7.76
CA VAL A 213 11.08 -8.17 -6.67
C VAL A 213 9.88 -9.14 -6.71
N GLY A 214 9.60 -9.77 -7.85
CA GLY A 214 8.45 -10.67 -7.99
C GLY A 214 7.12 -9.93 -8.09
N ASP A 215 7.14 -8.61 -8.29
CA ASP A 215 5.95 -7.85 -8.66
C ASP A 215 5.66 -8.18 -10.13
N GLU A 216 4.74 -9.11 -10.36
CA GLU A 216 4.30 -9.38 -11.72
C GLU A 216 3.69 -8.10 -12.30
N GLY A 217 4.25 -7.66 -13.43
CA GLY A 217 3.90 -6.41 -14.09
C GLY A 217 2.41 -6.33 -14.48
N PRO A 218 1.93 -5.16 -14.91
CA PRO A 218 0.55 -4.97 -15.34
C PRO A 218 0.13 -5.91 -16.48
N GLU A 219 1.09 -6.50 -17.22
CA GLU A 219 0.85 -7.50 -18.27
C GLU A 219 0.29 -8.85 -17.77
N THR A 220 0.45 -9.21 -16.49
CA THR A 220 -0.11 -10.47 -15.96
C THR A 220 -1.50 -10.28 -15.32
N LYS A 221 -2.07 -9.07 -15.36
CA LYS A 221 -3.35 -8.76 -14.70
C LYS A 221 -4.49 -8.69 -15.71
N TYR A 222 -5.65 -9.23 -15.35
CA TYR A 222 -6.85 -9.17 -16.17
C TYR A 222 -7.65 -7.90 -15.90
N ALA A 223 -8.18 -7.30 -16.97
CA ALA A 223 -9.05 -6.13 -16.88
C ALA A 223 -10.43 -6.48 -16.30
N LEU A 224 -10.87 -5.74 -15.28
CA LEU A 224 -12.22 -5.82 -14.73
C LEU A 224 -13.18 -5.00 -15.59
N ILE A 225 -13.88 -5.69 -16.49
CA ILE A 225 -14.86 -5.09 -17.38
C ILE A 225 -16.27 -5.39 -16.87
N CYS A 226 -17.12 -4.37 -16.80
CA CYS A 226 -18.51 -4.55 -16.39
C CYS A 226 -19.31 -5.28 -17.48
N ARG A 227 -20.11 -6.29 -17.12
CA ARG A 227 -20.94 -7.05 -18.07
C ARG A 227 -22.15 -6.28 -18.62
N ASN A 228 -22.55 -5.20 -17.96
CA ASN A 228 -23.71 -4.40 -18.35
C ASN A 228 -23.31 -3.16 -19.16
N CYS A 229 -22.37 -2.35 -18.66
CA CYS A 229 -21.97 -1.11 -19.32
C CYS A 229 -20.60 -1.15 -19.99
N PHE A 230 -19.89 -2.29 -19.93
CA PHE A 230 -18.56 -2.49 -20.53
C PHE A 230 -17.47 -1.50 -20.09
N ALA A 231 -17.71 -0.75 -19.01
CA ALA A 231 -16.71 0.14 -18.44
C ALA A 231 -15.57 -0.67 -17.81
N HIS A 232 -14.34 -0.19 -18.00
CA HIS A 232 -13.15 -0.67 -17.30
C HIS A 232 -13.12 -0.13 -15.87
N ASN A 233 -13.05 -1.03 -14.88
CA ASN A 233 -13.13 -0.69 -13.45
C ASN A 233 -11.84 -1.05 -12.68
N GLY A 234 -10.78 -1.51 -13.35
CA GLY A 234 -9.49 -1.81 -12.72
C GLY A 234 -8.84 -3.08 -13.26
N LEU A 235 -7.79 -3.54 -12.57
CA LEU A 235 -7.03 -4.75 -12.88
C LEU A 235 -7.15 -5.73 -11.72
N ALA A 236 -7.23 -7.03 -12.01
CA ALA A 236 -7.25 -8.11 -11.02
C ALA A 236 -6.18 -9.17 -11.34
N LEU A 237 -5.65 -9.82 -10.30
CA LEU A 237 -4.70 -10.91 -10.48
C LEU A 237 -5.36 -12.16 -11.09
N PRO A 238 -4.60 -13.02 -11.81
CA PRO A 238 -5.12 -14.27 -12.39
C PRO A 238 -5.79 -15.20 -11.38
N GLU A 239 -5.33 -15.20 -10.13
CA GLU A 239 -5.90 -16.03 -9.05
C GLU A 239 -7.23 -15.47 -8.52
N GLU A 240 -7.39 -14.15 -8.55
CA GLU A 240 -8.56 -13.45 -8.02
C GLU A 240 -9.67 -13.29 -9.05
N ILE A 241 -9.36 -13.31 -10.35
CA ILE A 241 -10.32 -13.03 -11.43
C ILE A 241 -11.54 -13.98 -11.42
N GLN A 242 -11.36 -15.20 -10.92
CA GLN A 242 -12.43 -16.21 -10.84
C GLN A 242 -13.35 -16.01 -9.61
N SER A 243 -12.83 -15.39 -8.55
CA SER A 243 -13.53 -15.24 -7.27
C SER A 243 -14.08 -13.83 -7.04
N ILE A 244 -13.52 -12.83 -7.75
CA ILE A 244 -13.84 -11.43 -7.57
C ILE A 244 -15.29 -11.11 -7.96
N GLN A 245 -15.96 -10.38 -7.08
CA GLN A 245 -17.33 -9.90 -7.27
C GLN A 245 -17.33 -8.42 -6.92
N TYR A 246 -17.91 -7.60 -7.78
CA TYR A 246 -17.91 -6.15 -7.57
C TYR A 246 -19.15 -5.48 -8.14
N VAL A 247 -19.58 -4.39 -7.50
CA VAL A 247 -20.61 -3.50 -8.03
C VAL A 247 -19.93 -2.46 -8.91
N CYS A 248 -20.40 -2.30 -10.15
CA CYS A 248 -19.83 -1.33 -11.07
C CYS A 248 -20.11 0.10 -10.58
N PRO A 249 -19.09 0.95 -10.32
CA PRO A 249 -19.28 2.32 -9.87
C PRO A 249 -19.89 3.24 -10.95
N LYS A 250 -19.94 2.79 -12.21
CA LYS A 250 -20.50 3.57 -13.32
C LYS A 250 -22.00 3.34 -13.53
N CYS A 251 -22.48 2.11 -13.34
CA CYS A 251 -23.89 1.77 -13.61
C CYS A 251 -24.61 1.02 -12.47
N GLY A 252 -23.93 0.73 -11.36
CA GLY A 252 -24.50 0.01 -10.23
C GLY A 252 -24.71 -1.49 -10.44
N PHE A 253 -24.35 -2.05 -11.60
CA PHE A 253 -24.54 -3.48 -11.88
C PHE A 253 -23.58 -4.36 -11.07
N PHE A 254 -24.11 -5.41 -10.44
CA PHE A 254 -23.32 -6.40 -9.70
C PHE A 254 -22.71 -7.45 -10.64
N ASN A 255 -21.39 -7.48 -10.73
CA ASN A 255 -20.62 -8.44 -11.53
C ASN A 255 -20.21 -9.62 -10.65
N GLY A 256 -21.08 -10.64 -10.55
CA GLY A 256 -20.84 -11.87 -9.79
C GLY A 256 -20.06 -12.95 -10.57
N LYS A 257 -19.77 -14.09 -9.92
CA LYS A 257 -19.10 -15.25 -10.55
C LYS A 257 -19.86 -15.72 -11.80
N LYS A 258 -19.15 -16.16 -12.86
CA LYS A 258 -19.80 -16.83 -13.99
C LYS A 258 -20.32 -18.19 -13.48
N GLY A 259 -21.65 -18.36 -13.39
CA GLY A 259 -22.28 -19.61 -12.96
C GLY A 259 -23.23 -19.51 -11.76
N ALA A 260 -23.50 -18.32 -11.22
CA ALA A 260 -24.62 -18.12 -10.30
C ALA A 260 -25.88 -17.74 -11.10
N LEU A 261 -26.51 -18.75 -11.69
CA LEU A 261 -27.93 -18.75 -12.05
C LEU A 261 -28.63 -19.75 -11.11
#